data_AF-A0A0M4JBH7-F1
#
_entry.id   AF-A0A0M4JBH7-F1
#
_cell.length_a   1.000
_cell.length_b   1.000
_cell.length_c   1.000
_cell.angle_alpha   90.00
_cell.angle_beta   90.00
_cell.angle_gamma   90.00
#
_symmetry.space_group_name_H-M   'P 1'
#
loop_
_entity.id
_entity.type
_entity.pdbx_description
1 polymer ?
#
loop_
_entity_poly.entity_id
_entity_poly.type
_entity_poly.pdbx_seq_one_letter_code
_entity_poly.pdbx_strand_id
1 'polypeptide(L)'
;MSASVFLLGPFFFLFFLILVVHLFIWNIDTGVFSGERSWVSSFECGFVSQRAVESYFSHTYFVLLVFFVVFDLEASLLLNMPFQGIMFKNLMYYLFFLCLLALGFWVEVSRGYVRWSY
;
A
#
# COMPACT_ATOMS: atom_id res chain seq x y z
N MET A 1 -15.89 -10.07 -41.38
CA MET A 1 -16.48 -10.82 -40.24
C MET A 1 -15.76 -12.13 -39.95
N SER A 2 -15.12 -12.79 -40.93
CA SER A 2 -14.35 -14.04 -40.73
C SER A 2 -12.96 -13.83 -40.10
N ALA A 3 -12.25 -12.75 -40.44
CA ALA A 3 -10.88 -12.51 -39.93
C ALA A 3 -10.82 -12.20 -38.43
N SER A 4 -11.82 -11.51 -37.88
CA SER A 4 -11.91 -11.21 -36.44
C SER A 4 -12.21 -12.46 -35.61
N VAL A 5 -13.03 -13.39 -36.13
CA VAL A 5 -13.35 -14.65 -35.45
C VAL A 5 -12.14 -15.59 -35.41
N PHE A 6 -11.31 -15.60 -36.48
CA PHE A 6 -10.11 -16.42 -36.53
C PHE A 6 -9.03 -15.98 -35.52
N LEU A 7 -8.95 -14.67 -35.24
CA LEU A 7 -8.05 -14.12 -34.22
C LEU A 7 -8.59 -14.32 -32.79
N LEU A 8 -9.91 -14.40 -32.57
CA LEU A 8 -10.51 -14.62 -31.25
C LEU A 8 -10.37 -16.07 -30.73
N GLY A 9 -10.32 -17.05 -31.64
CA GLY A 9 -10.11 -18.46 -31.31
C GLY A 9 -8.87 -18.75 -30.44
N PRO A 10 -7.66 -18.30 -30.80
CA PRO A 10 -6.47 -18.55 -30.00
C PRO A 10 -6.50 -17.85 -28.63
N PHE A 11 -7.13 -16.69 -28.50
CA PHE A 11 -7.29 -16.02 -27.19
C PHE A 11 -8.18 -16.82 -26.24
N PHE A 12 -9.29 -17.38 -26.74
CA PHE A 12 -10.19 -18.19 -25.91
C PHE A 12 -9.52 -19.51 -25.48
N PHE A 13 -8.72 -20.11 -26.37
CA PHE A 13 -7.94 -21.30 -26.05
C PHE A 13 -6.87 -21.03 -24.97
N LEU A 14 -6.15 -19.90 -25.07
CA LEU A 14 -5.18 -19.48 -24.05
C LEU A 14 -5.86 -19.24 -22.69
N PHE A 15 -7.00 -18.55 -22.68
CA PHE A 15 -7.77 -18.32 -21.45
C PHE A 15 -8.22 -19.64 -20.81
N PHE A 16 -8.69 -20.59 -21.61
CA PHE A 16 -9.08 -21.92 -21.11
C PHE A 16 -7.89 -22.69 -20.53
N LEU A 17 -6.72 -22.64 -21.18
CA LEU A 17 -5.52 -23.31 -20.68
C LEU A 17 -5.06 -22.73 -19.34
N ILE A 18 -5.10 -21.40 -19.19
CA ILE A 18 -4.77 -20.71 -17.93
C ILE A 18 -5.72 -21.15 -16.80
N LEU A 19 -7.02 -21.25 -17.08
CA LEU A 19 -8.00 -21.70 -16.08
C LEU A 19 -7.75 -23.14 -15.62
N VAL A 20 -7.45 -24.06 -16.55
CA VAL A 20 -7.16 -25.46 -16.22
C VAL A 20 -5.92 -25.57 -15.33
N VAL A 21 -4.85 -24.82 -15.65
CA VAL A 21 -3.63 -24.80 -14.84
C VAL A 21 -3.90 -24.23 -13.44
N HIS A 22 -4.67 -23.14 -13.34
CA HIS A 22 -4.99 -22.54 -12.03
C HIS A 22 -5.81 -23.47 -11.14
N LEU A 23 -6.81 -24.15 -11.72
CA LEU A 23 -7.61 -25.16 -11.01
C LEU A 23 -6.75 -26.35 -10.57
N PHE A 24 -5.79 -26.77 -11.39
CA PHE A 24 -4.89 -27.86 -11.04
C PHE A 24 -3.94 -27.48 -9.90
N ILE A 25 -3.36 -26.27 -9.94
CA ILE A 25 -2.46 -25.76 -8.89
C ILE A 25 -3.19 -25.68 -7.55
N TRP A 26 -4.44 -25.21 -7.54
CA TRP A 26 -5.23 -25.10 -6.31
C TRP A 26 -5.59 -26.46 -5.70
N ASN A 27 -5.70 -27.52 -6.52
CA ASN A 27 -6.00 -28.87 -6.06
C ASN A 27 -4.76 -29.66 -5.61
N ILE A 28 -3.55 -29.16 -5.84
CA ILE A 28 -2.33 -29.78 -5.29
C ILE A 28 -2.18 -29.28 -3.84
N ASP A 29 -2.91 -29.93 -2.94
CA ASP A 29 -2.70 -29.77 -1.51
C ASP A 29 -1.35 -30.43 -1.16
N THR A 30 -0.33 -29.62 -0.94
CA THR A 30 1.04 -30.07 -0.62
C THR A 30 1.13 -30.51 0.86
N GLY A 31 0.37 -31.55 1.21
CA GLY A 31 0.40 -32.20 2.53
C GLY A 31 1.66 -33.03 2.82
N VAL A 32 2.73 -32.89 2.04
CA VAL A 32 3.86 -33.85 2.00
C VAL A 32 4.88 -33.66 3.12
N PHE A 33 4.94 -32.50 3.77
CA PHE A 33 5.90 -32.24 4.85
C PHE A 33 5.17 -32.07 6.19
N SER A 34 4.83 -33.15 6.87
CA SER A 34 4.25 -33.09 8.23
C SER A 34 5.31 -32.95 9.33
N GLY A 35 6.55 -33.42 9.10
CA GLY A 35 7.62 -33.46 10.12
C GLY A 35 8.53 -32.23 10.22
N GLU A 36 8.78 -31.52 9.12
CA GLU A 36 9.67 -30.34 9.08
C GLU A 36 8.96 -29.03 9.51
N ARG A 37 7.62 -29.05 9.64
CA ARG A 37 6.82 -27.84 9.93
C ARG A 37 7.05 -27.26 11.31
N SER A 38 7.44 -28.06 12.31
CA SER A 38 7.62 -27.55 13.68
C SER A 38 8.86 -26.66 13.84
N TRP A 39 9.85 -26.79 12.96
CA TRP A 39 11.06 -25.97 12.97
C TRP A 39 10.96 -24.75 12.03
N VAL A 40 10.03 -24.79 11.07
CA VAL A 40 9.78 -23.71 10.09
C VAL A 40 8.55 -22.86 10.46
N SER A 41 7.75 -23.28 11.44
CA SER A 41 6.58 -22.54 11.91
C SER A 41 6.97 -21.32 12.74
N SER A 42 6.18 -20.24 12.64
CA SER A 42 6.31 -19.05 13.49
C SER A 42 6.26 -19.42 14.98
N PHE A 43 7.04 -18.71 15.80
CA PHE A 43 7.11 -18.96 17.23
C PHE A 43 5.79 -18.59 17.92
N GLU A 44 5.03 -19.59 18.36
CA GLU A 44 3.77 -19.42 19.10
C GLU A 44 3.89 -19.76 20.58
N CYS A 45 5.05 -19.49 21.19
CA CYS A 45 5.29 -19.76 22.61
C CYS A 45 5.03 -21.22 23.05
N GLY A 46 5.12 -22.18 22.12
CA GLY A 46 4.94 -23.62 22.40
C GLY A 46 3.53 -24.17 22.16
N PHE A 47 2.61 -23.38 21.63
CA PHE A 47 1.26 -23.81 21.26
C PHE A 47 1.17 -24.22 19.77
N VAL A 48 0.17 -25.03 19.42
CA VAL A 48 -0.16 -25.37 18.03
C VAL A 48 -0.94 -24.23 17.39
N SER A 49 -0.47 -23.76 16.24
CA SER A 49 -1.12 -22.73 15.44
C SER A 49 -2.49 -23.19 14.96
N GLN A 50 -3.54 -22.62 15.54
CA GLN A 50 -4.92 -22.93 15.16
C GLN A 50 -5.47 -22.00 14.07
N ARG A 51 -4.75 -20.93 13.69
CA ARG A 51 -5.23 -19.94 12.71
C ARG A 51 -4.08 -19.31 11.92
N ALA A 52 -4.38 -18.85 10.71
CA ALA A 52 -3.47 -18.01 9.93
C ALA A 52 -3.13 -16.74 10.73
N VAL A 53 -1.86 -16.33 10.68
CA VAL A 53 -1.40 -15.05 11.20
C VAL A 53 -1.89 -13.95 10.25
N GLU A 54 -3.18 -13.67 10.27
CA GLU A 54 -3.72 -12.47 9.64
C GLU A 54 -3.40 -11.30 10.57
N SER A 55 -2.37 -10.53 10.22
CA SER A 55 -2.15 -9.24 10.83
C SER A 55 -3.24 -8.30 10.31
N TYR A 56 -4.17 -7.91 11.19
CA TYR A 56 -5.13 -6.86 10.89
C TYR A 56 -4.34 -5.57 10.67
N PHE A 57 -4.12 -5.22 9.40
CA PHE A 57 -3.53 -3.94 9.04
C PHE A 57 -4.48 -2.82 9.52
N SER A 58 -4.00 -1.98 10.45
CA SER A 58 -4.81 -0.88 10.95
C SER A 58 -4.87 0.24 9.91
N HIS A 59 -6.09 0.67 9.60
CA HIS A 59 -6.38 1.77 8.69
C HIS A 59 -5.75 3.10 9.15
N THR A 60 -5.46 3.23 10.45
CA THR A 60 -4.78 4.41 11.00
C THR A 60 -3.36 4.58 10.47
N TYR A 61 -2.60 3.48 10.35
CA TYR A 61 -1.23 3.52 9.81
C TYR A 61 -1.22 3.84 8.32
N PHE A 62 -2.21 3.34 7.58
CA PHE A 62 -2.36 3.67 6.18
C PHE A 62 -2.57 5.17 5.95
N VAL A 63 -3.52 5.76 6.68
CA VAL A 63 -3.84 7.19 6.56
C VAL A 63 -2.65 8.05 6.95
N LEU A 64 -1.93 7.68 8.02
CA LEU A 64 -0.70 8.38 8.44
C LEU A 64 0.37 8.33 7.34
N LEU A 65 0.57 7.20 6.67
CA LEU A 65 1.55 7.07 5.59
C LEU A 65 1.20 7.96 4.39
N VAL A 66 -0.08 8.00 3.98
CA VAL A 66 -0.52 8.86 2.88
C VAL A 66 -0.32 10.35 3.22
N PHE A 67 -0.72 10.78 4.41
CA PHE A 67 -0.51 12.17 4.85
C PHE A 67 0.97 12.54 4.95
N PHE A 68 1.82 11.63 5.44
CA PHE A 68 3.27 11.84 5.49
C PHE A 68 3.86 12.09 4.09
N VAL A 69 3.48 11.30 3.08
CA VAL A 69 3.96 11.48 1.70
C VAL A 69 3.51 12.83 1.12
N VAL A 70 2.27 13.25 1.39
CA VAL A 70 1.76 14.55 0.91
C VAL A 70 2.50 15.71 1.58
N PHE A 71 2.70 15.65 2.91
CA PHE A 71 3.41 16.67 3.66
C PHE A 71 4.89 16.79 3.24
N ASP A 72 5.56 15.68 2.95
CA ASP A 72 6.95 15.67 2.47
C ASP A 72 7.09 16.30 1.06
N LEU A 73 6.08 16.08 0.20
CA LEU A 73 6.00 16.72 -1.11
C LEU A 73 5.81 18.25 -0.97
N GLU A 74 4.93 18.69 -0.07
CA GLU A 74 4.70 20.11 0.20
C GLU A 74 5.94 20.81 0.78
N ALA A 75 6.67 20.15 1.68
CA ALA A 75 7.92 20.68 2.23
C ALA A 75 9.02 20.77 1.15
N SER A 76 9.09 19.77 0.25
CA SER A 76 10.02 19.78 -0.89
C SER A 76 9.77 20.94 -1.87
N LEU A 77 8.51 21.33 -2.07
CA LEU A 77 8.16 22.54 -2.84
C LEU A 77 8.67 23.81 -2.17
N LEU A 78 8.60 23.89 -0.84
CA LEU A 78 9.07 25.04 -0.06
C LEU A 78 10.60 25.18 -0.13
N LEU A 79 11.34 24.08 -0.21
CA LEU A 79 12.81 24.08 -0.31
C LEU A 79 13.33 24.72 -1.60
N ASN A 80 12.50 24.82 -2.65
CA ASN A 80 12.86 25.48 -3.90
C ASN A 80 12.74 27.02 -3.86
N MET A 81 12.21 27.59 -2.76
CA MET A 81 12.07 29.04 -2.55
C MET A 81 13.35 29.87 -2.78
N PRO A 82 14.52 29.55 -2.21
CA PRO A 82 15.73 30.38 -2.33
C PRO A 82 16.27 30.47 -3.77
N PHE A 83 15.91 29.53 -4.65
CA PHE A 83 16.33 29.57 -6.06
C PHE A 83 15.53 30.59 -6.88
N GLN A 84 14.40 31.08 -6.37
CA GLN A 84 13.60 32.11 -7.03
C GLN A 84 14.08 33.49 -6.58
N GLY A 85 14.91 34.15 -7.38
CA GLY A 85 15.56 35.45 -7.09
C GLY A 85 14.64 36.67 -6.91
N ILE A 86 13.34 36.49 -6.64
CA ILE A 86 12.31 37.52 -6.49
C ILE A 86 11.76 37.50 -5.05
N MET A 87 12.65 37.67 -4.07
CA MET A 87 12.42 37.31 -2.67
C MET A 87 11.24 38.04 -2.00
N PHE A 88 10.94 39.29 -2.39
CA PHE A 88 9.90 40.09 -1.73
C PHE A 88 8.50 39.98 -2.34
N LYS A 89 8.39 39.86 -3.67
CA LYS A 89 7.08 39.89 -4.35
C LYS A 89 6.28 38.61 -4.11
N ASN A 90 6.97 37.47 -3.94
CA ASN A 90 6.33 36.17 -3.76
C ASN A 90 6.15 35.76 -2.28
N LEU A 91 6.68 36.54 -1.33
CA LEU A 91 6.67 36.22 0.10
C LEU A 91 5.26 35.95 0.65
N MET A 92 4.27 36.74 0.21
CA MET A 92 2.88 36.58 0.66
C MET A 92 2.29 35.22 0.27
N TYR A 93 2.63 34.70 -0.93
CA TYR A 93 2.19 33.38 -1.36
C TYR A 93 2.85 32.26 -0.55
N TYR A 94 4.14 32.42 -0.19
CA TYR A 94 4.84 31.48 0.68
C TYR A 94 4.28 31.45 2.10
N LEU A 95 3.95 32.61 2.67
CA LEU A 95 3.31 32.69 3.99
C LEU A 95 1.90 32.07 3.99
N PHE A 96 1.15 32.29 2.92
CA PHE A 96 -0.16 31.65 2.74
C PHE A 96 -0.02 30.13 2.62
N PHE A 97 0.96 29.64 1.86
CA PHE A 97 1.26 28.22 1.73
C PHE A 97 1.69 27.59 3.06
N LEU A 98 2.50 28.28 3.86
CA LEU A 98 2.90 27.83 5.19
C LEU A 98 1.72 27.78 6.17
N CYS A 99 0.75 28.70 6.06
CA CYS A 99 -0.50 28.63 6.83
C CYS A 99 -1.34 27.40 6.44
N LEU A 100 -1.41 27.05 5.15
CA LEU A 100 -2.12 25.85 4.69
C LEU A 100 -1.48 24.57 5.24
N LEU A 101 -0.14 24.49 5.20
CA LEU A 101 0.63 23.39 5.79
C LEU A 101 0.34 23.24 7.30
N ALA A 102 0.36 24.36 8.04
CA ALA A 102 0.06 24.37 9.47
C ALA A 102 -1.38 23.93 9.78
N LEU A 103 -2.35 24.34 8.96
CA LEU A 103 -3.75 23.94 9.11
C LEU A 103 -3.94 22.43 8.83
N GLY A 104 -3.29 21.91 7.78
CA GLY A 104 -3.30 20.47 7.45
C GLY A 104 -2.78 19.63 8.62
N PHE A 105 -1.62 20.01 9.17
CA PHE A 105 -1.04 19.36 10.34
C PHE A 105 -1.96 19.44 11.58
N TRP A 106 -2.58 20.60 11.82
CA TRP A 106 -3.54 20.75 12.92
C TRP A 106 -4.72 19.77 12.80
N VAL A 107 -5.29 19.63 11.60
CA VAL A 107 -6.40 18.70 11.35
C VAL A 107 -5.97 17.26 11.64
N GLU A 108 -4.76 16.87 11.24
CA GLU A 108 -4.22 15.53 11.51
C GLU A 108 -4.13 15.24 13.01
N VAL A 109 -3.56 16.16 13.79
CA VAL A 109 -3.44 16.03 15.24
C VAL A 109 -4.83 15.98 15.90
N SER A 110 -5.77 16.82 15.45
CA SER A 110 -7.12 16.87 16.00
C SER A 110 -7.93 15.58 15.77
N ARG A 111 -7.68 14.88 14.64
CA ARG A 111 -8.30 13.59 14.33
C ARG A 111 -7.67 12.41 15.07
N GLY A 112 -6.58 12.64 15.79
CA GLY A 112 -5.94 11.63 16.63
C GLY A 112 -5.21 10.54 15.84
N TYR A 113 -4.91 10.75 14.54
CA TYR A 113 -4.10 9.81 13.76
C TYR A 113 -2.67 9.67 14.32
N VAL A 114 -2.18 10.71 15.01
CA VAL A 114 -0.88 10.73 15.71
C VAL A 114 -0.92 10.03 17.07
N ARG A 115 -2.11 9.72 17.62
CA ARG A 115 -2.20 9.06 18.92
C ARG A 115 -1.94 7.56 18.76
N TRP A 116 -0.75 7.13 19.16
CA TRP A 116 -0.44 5.73 19.35
C TRP A 116 -1.15 5.27 20.63
N SER A 117 -2.29 4.60 20.49
CA SER A 117 -2.78 3.75 21.57
C SER A 117 -1.97 2.47 21.54
N TYR A 118 -1.23 2.23 22.62
CA TYR A 118 -0.64 0.93 22.93
C TYR A 118 -1.73 -0.12 23.07
#